data_AF-Q9RS18-F1
#
_entry.id   AF-Q9RS18-F1
#
_cell.length_a   1.000
_cell.length_b   1.000
_cell.length_c   1.000
_cell.angle_alpha   90.00
_cell.angle_beta   90.00
_cell.angle_gamma   90.00
#
_symmetry.space_group_name_H-M   'P 1'
#
loop_
_entity.id
_entity.type
_entity.pdbx_description
1 polymer ?
#
loop_
_entity_poly.entity_id
_entity_poly.type
_entity_poly.pdbx_seq_one_letter_code
_entity_poly.pdbx_strand_id
1 'polypeptide(L)'
;MALRMFLEGGASKGVRMFSSSRSSVTATALAALVAFSGSLAIKVGPGSPLSPHTIPSQAAPQPMPKMTTPSQPKWDNPTFELLVTVSALRDAARLSSFDVAQPTDLSRELVRLRSLPALTPAAAQASLAVLHAALGPSGERQLAAARAQLERRAALQLASSRLARDEGLPDRVFYRLAFQVPGGQTTVQAVLGGQDFNPFRQGLPASVLKLLEDKLVH
;
A
#
# COMPACT_ATOMS: atom_id res chain seq x y z
N MET A 1 18.59 78.29 -13.17
CA MET A 1 17.22 78.72 -13.56
C MET A 1 16.35 77.47 -13.44
N ALA A 2 15.61 77.19 -12.36
CA ALA A 2 14.48 77.94 -11.79
C ALA A 2 13.42 78.20 -12.90
N LEU A 3 12.16 77.75 -12.86
CA LEU A 3 11.17 77.59 -11.79
C LEU A 3 10.17 76.48 -12.22
N ARG A 4 9.59 75.63 -11.33
CA ARG A 4 8.46 75.91 -10.41
C ARG A 4 7.21 76.38 -11.20
N MET A 5 5.98 75.91 -10.98
CA MET A 5 5.37 75.25 -9.82
C MET A 5 3.87 75.05 -10.10
N PHE A 6 3.25 74.21 -9.26
CA PHE A 6 1.92 74.40 -8.64
C PHE A 6 0.66 74.02 -9.43
N LEU A 7 -0.42 73.45 -8.87
CA LEU A 7 -0.87 73.06 -7.51
C LEU A 7 -1.56 71.68 -7.65
N GLU A 8 -1.40 70.69 -6.77
CA GLU A 8 -1.73 70.60 -5.34
C GLU A 8 -3.16 70.11 -5.06
N GLY A 9 -3.28 69.29 -4.02
CA GLY A 9 -4.51 68.93 -3.31
C GLY A 9 -4.82 67.44 -3.43
N GLY A 10 -4.41 66.55 -2.51
CA GLY A 10 -4.44 66.68 -1.05
C GLY A 10 -5.46 65.66 -0.53
N ALA A 11 -5.01 64.47 -0.12
CA ALA A 11 -4.77 64.10 1.28
C ALA A 11 -6.05 63.94 2.13
N SER A 12 -6.34 62.71 2.57
CA SER A 12 -6.38 62.41 4.02
C SER A 12 -6.87 61.00 4.35
N LYS A 13 -6.05 60.32 5.15
CA LYS A 13 -6.38 59.72 6.46
C LYS A 13 -7.81 59.21 6.67
N GLY A 14 -7.92 57.90 6.84
CA GLY A 14 -9.01 57.24 7.57
C GLY A 14 -8.46 56.09 8.42
N VAL A 15 -8.34 56.33 9.72
CA VAL A 15 -7.95 55.39 10.78
C VAL A 15 -9.21 54.86 11.46
N ARG A 16 -9.23 53.56 11.79
CA ARG A 16 -10.17 52.84 12.69
C ARG A 16 -11.63 52.78 12.17
N MET A 17 -12.46 51.78 12.45
CA MET A 17 -12.65 50.96 13.63
C MET A 17 -13.61 49.80 13.28
N PHE A 18 -13.41 48.64 13.91
CA PHE A 18 -14.37 47.59 14.26
C PHE A 18 -15.79 47.57 13.65
N SER A 19 -16.17 46.42 13.08
CA SER A 19 -17.47 45.83 13.44
C SER A 19 -17.41 44.31 13.41
N SER A 20 -17.87 43.75 14.52
CA SER A 20 -17.94 42.34 14.87
C SER A 20 -18.96 41.61 14.00
N SER A 21 -18.67 40.35 13.67
CA SER A 21 -19.71 39.32 13.61
C SER A 21 -19.17 38.02 14.19
N ARG A 22 -19.63 37.77 15.41
CA ARG A 22 -19.56 36.50 16.12
C ARG A 22 -20.47 35.52 15.39
N SER A 23 -20.04 34.27 15.26
CA SER A 23 -20.95 33.12 15.23
C SER A 23 -20.22 31.92 15.78
N SER A 24 -20.23 31.85 17.11
CA SER A 24 -20.12 30.63 17.89
C SER A 24 -21.19 29.64 17.45
N VAL A 25 -20.81 28.39 17.15
CA VAL A 25 -21.77 27.28 17.22
C VAL A 25 -21.32 26.34 18.33
N THR A 26 -22.23 26.27 19.29
CA THR A 26 -22.18 25.63 20.58
C THR A 26 -22.19 24.10 20.44
N ALA A 27 -21.52 23.47 21.39
CA ALA A 27 -21.56 22.04 21.65
C ALA A 27 -23.00 21.53 21.84
N THR A 28 -23.27 20.31 21.38
CA THR A 28 -24.33 19.47 21.93
C THR A 28 -23.72 18.13 22.27
N ALA A 29 -23.32 17.99 23.54
CA ALA A 29 -23.19 16.70 24.16
C ALA A 29 -24.61 16.18 24.44
N LEU A 30 -24.92 14.96 24.00
CA LEU A 30 -26.01 14.21 24.62
C LEU A 30 -25.68 12.73 24.63
N ALA A 31 -25.74 12.23 25.85
CA ALA A 31 -25.41 10.90 26.29
C ALA A 31 -26.39 9.84 25.74
N ALA A 32 -25.88 8.63 25.56
CA ALA A 32 -26.66 7.42 25.72
C ALA A 32 -25.76 6.33 26.31
N LEU A 33 -25.65 6.39 27.64
CA LEU A 33 -25.11 5.35 28.49
C LEU A 33 -26.25 4.35 28.70
N VAL A 34 -26.20 3.19 28.03
CA VAL A 34 -27.03 2.05 28.40
C VAL A 34 -26.12 1.03 29.06
N ALA A 35 -26.16 1.08 30.39
CA ALA A 35 -25.77 -0.03 31.24
C ALA A 35 -26.75 -1.20 31.02
N PHE A 36 -26.20 -2.39 30.80
CA PHE A 36 -26.94 -3.63 31.07
C PHE A 36 -26.04 -4.56 31.88
N SER A 37 -25.99 -4.26 33.19
CA SER A 37 -25.61 -5.23 34.21
C SER A 37 -26.87 -5.94 34.68
N GLY A 38 -26.85 -7.27 34.76
CA GLY A 38 -27.92 -8.00 35.46
C GLY A 38 -28.03 -9.47 35.12
N SER A 39 -27.19 -10.29 35.75
CA SER A 39 -27.38 -11.73 35.88
C SER A 39 -28.69 -12.04 36.60
N LEU A 40 -29.61 -12.80 36.00
CA LEU A 40 -30.68 -13.49 36.72
C LEU A 40 -31.04 -14.85 36.10
N ALA A 41 -30.80 -15.88 36.92
CA ALA A 41 -31.62 -17.07 37.13
C ALA A 41 -31.86 -18.05 35.97
N ILE A 42 -30.98 -19.04 35.87
CA ILE A 42 -31.28 -20.36 35.31
C ILE A 42 -32.32 -21.02 36.23
N LYS A 43 -33.59 -21.07 35.79
CA LYS A 43 -34.61 -21.91 36.40
C LYS A 43 -34.53 -23.30 35.76
N VAL A 44 -33.92 -24.23 36.48
CA VAL A 44 -33.86 -25.66 36.17
C VAL A 44 -35.27 -26.23 36.25
N GLY A 45 -35.81 -26.68 35.11
CA GLY A 45 -37.02 -27.50 35.06
C GLY A 45 -36.64 -28.99 35.10
N PRO A 46 -37.23 -29.80 35.98
CA PRO A 46 -36.96 -31.23 36.04
C PRO A 46 -37.83 -31.94 34.99
N GLY A 47 -37.20 -32.68 34.07
CA GLY A 47 -37.94 -33.43 33.06
C GLY A 47 -37.08 -33.97 31.93
N SER A 48 -36.01 -34.70 32.25
CA SER A 48 -35.49 -35.71 31.32
C SER A 48 -36.40 -36.93 31.36
N PRO A 49 -36.72 -37.50 30.19
CA PRO A 49 -36.36 -38.90 30.02
C PRO A 49 -35.54 -39.12 28.75
N LEU A 50 -34.43 -39.81 28.99
CA LEU A 50 -33.55 -40.51 28.06
C LEU A 50 -34.28 -41.07 26.83
N SER A 51 -33.77 -40.76 25.64
CA SER A 51 -33.93 -41.62 24.45
C SER A 51 -32.53 -41.90 23.88
N PRO A 52 -32.21 -43.16 23.57
CA PRO A 52 -30.87 -43.60 23.25
C PRO A 52 -30.46 -43.21 21.83
N HIS A 53 -29.15 -43.11 21.64
CA HIS A 53 -28.44 -42.81 20.40
C HIS A 53 -29.02 -43.46 19.13
N THR A 54 -29.10 -42.67 18.06
CA THR A 54 -28.88 -43.17 16.71
C THR A 54 -28.12 -42.09 15.92
N ILE A 55 -26.79 -42.13 16.02
CA ILE A 55 -25.89 -41.33 15.19
C ILE A 55 -25.82 -42.05 13.83
N PRO A 56 -26.20 -41.44 12.71
CA PRO A 56 -25.95 -42.05 11.40
C PRO A 56 -24.44 -42.09 11.14
N SER A 57 -23.97 -43.24 10.66
CA SER A 57 -22.57 -43.58 10.39
C SER A 57 -21.78 -42.42 9.79
N GLN A 58 -20.74 -42.03 10.51
CA GLN A 58 -19.68 -41.14 10.05
C GLN A 58 -19.03 -41.78 8.81
N ALA A 59 -19.38 -41.25 7.63
CA ALA A 59 -18.65 -41.55 6.42
C ALA A 59 -17.16 -41.22 6.64
N ALA A 60 -16.30 -42.19 6.34
CA ALA A 60 -14.86 -42.02 6.41
C ALA A 60 -14.43 -40.73 5.69
N PRO A 61 -13.48 -39.96 6.24
CA PRO A 61 -12.98 -38.78 5.57
C PRO A 61 -12.41 -39.20 4.21
N GLN A 62 -13.04 -38.73 3.14
CA GLN A 62 -12.46 -38.78 1.80
C GLN A 62 -11.07 -38.13 1.89
N PRO A 63 -9.99 -38.80 1.41
CA PRO A 63 -8.69 -38.14 1.31
C PRO A 63 -8.87 -36.93 0.40
N MET A 64 -8.80 -35.74 0.99
CA MET A 64 -8.80 -34.49 0.23
C MET A 64 -7.71 -34.60 -0.84
N PRO A 65 -7.94 -34.15 -2.09
CA PRO A 65 -6.87 -34.07 -3.06
C PRO A 65 -5.73 -33.30 -2.41
N LYS A 66 -4.52 -33.90 -2.41
CA LYS A 66 -3.30 -33.23 -1.98
C LYS A 66 -3.26 -31.89 -2.72
N MET A 67 -3.63 -30.81 -2.03
CA MET A 67 -3.23 -29.48 -2.45
C MET A 67 -1.72 -29.55 -2.45
N THR A 68 -1.14 -29.69 -3.64
CA THR A 68 0.25 -29.34 -3.88
C THR A 68 0.43 -27.97 -3.25
N THR A 69 1.05 -27.96 -2.08
CA THR A 69 1.44 -26.76 -1.38
C THR A 69 2.17 -25.93 -2.43
N PRO A 70 1.70 -24.72 -2.77
CA PRO A 70 2.45 -23.85 -3.65
C PRO A 70 3.85 -23.78 -3.07
N SER A 71 4.86 -24.14 -3.87
CA SER A 71 6.26 -23.93 -3.53
C SER A 71 6.36 -22.49 -3.06
N GLN A 72 6.73 -22.28 -1.79
CA GLN A 72 6.76 -20.93 -1.21
C GLN A 72 7.46 -19.98 -2.18
N PRO A 73 6.95 -18.76 -2.38
CA PRO A 73 7.61 -17.80 -3.26
C PRO A 73 9.03 -17.59 -2.73
N LYS A 74 10.02 -18.02 -3.52
CA LYS A 74 11.40 -17.64 -3.27
C LYS A 74 11.48 -16.14 -3.48
N TRP A 75 11.58 -15.42 -2.36
CA TRP A 75 11.89 -13.99 -2.34
C TRP A 75 13.13 -13.65 -3.17
N ASP A 76 14.01 -14.61 -3.38
CA ASP A 76 15.24 -14.50 -4.19
C ASP A 76 15.00 -14.26 -5.69
N ASN A 77 13.75 -14.16 -6.15
CA ASN A 77 13.49 -13.81 -7.55
C ASN A 77 13.70 -12.28 -7.74
N PRO A 78 14.67 -11.85 -8.58
CA PRO A 78 14.97 -10.44 -8.79
C PRO A 78 13.80 -9.66 -9.41
N THR A 79 12.85 -10.34 -10.06
CA THR A 79 11.62 -9.71 -10.56
C THR A 79 10.71 -9.25 -9.42
N PHE A 80 10.65 -9.98 -8.30
CA PHE A 80 9.89 -9.53 -7.12
C PHE A 80 10.55 -8.35 -6.45
N GLU A 81 11.88 -8.39 -6.29
CA GLU A 81 12.65 -7.25 -5.78
C GLU A 81 12.43 -6.00 -6.64
N LEU A 82 12.45 -6.14 -7.97
CA LEU A 82 12.16 -5.02 -8.87
C LEU A 82 10.73 -4.48 -8.72
N LEU A 83 9.73 -5.36 -8.61
CA LEU A 83 8.34 -4.94 -8.40
C LEU A 83 8.13 -4.20 -7.07
N VAL A 84 8.76 -4.70 -6.00
CA VAL A 84 8.74 -4.05 -4.68
C VAL A 84 9.45 -2.71 -4.73
N THR A 85 10.62 -2.64 -5.38
CA THR A 85 11.38 -1.41 -5.57
C THR A 85 10.57 -0.37 -6.34
N VAL A 86 9.92 -0.74 -7.44
CA VAL A 86 9.04 0.17 -8.20
C VAL A 86 7.84 0.63 -7.36
N SER A 87 7.25 -0.25 -6.53
CA SER A 87 6.18 0.12 -5.60
C SER A 87 6.66 1.13 -4.54
N ALA A 88 7.85 0.91 -3.99
CA ALA A 88 8.48 1.79 -3.01
C ALA A 88 8.89 3.13 -3.62
N LEU A 89 9.44 3.12 -4.84
CA LEU A 89 9.74 4.34 -5.62
C LEU A 89 8.49 5.18 -5.82
N ARG A 90 7.36 4.56 -6.18
CA ARG A 90 6.08 5.28 -6.31
C ARG A 90 5.69 5.96 -5.00
N ASP A 91 5.86 5.27 -3.88
CA ASP A 91 5.50 5.83 -2.58
C ASP A 91 6.46 6.93 -2.14
N ALA A 92 7.75 6.82 -2.47
CA ALA A 92 8.74 7.87 -2.27
C ALA A 92 8.44 9.09 -3.16
N ALA A 93 8.13 8.90 -4.44
CA ALA A 93 7.79 9.96 -5.40
C ALA A 93 6.46 10.68 -5.11
N ARG A 94 5.60 10.10 -4.26
CA ARG A 94 4.41 10.80 -3.74
C ARG A 94 4.76 11.84 -2.68
N LEU A 95 5.91 11.70 -2.02
CA LEU A 95 6.42 12.71 -1.11
C LEU A 95 7.08 13.82 -1.94
N SER A 96 6.76 15.07 -1.64
CA SER A 96 7.09 16.25 -2.46
C SER A 96 8.59 16.56 -2.60
N SER A 97 9.48 15.73 -2.07
CA SER A 97 10.93 15.96 -2.00
C SER A 97 11.73 14.73 -2.45
N PHE A 98 11.21 13.95 -3.41
CA PHE A 98 11.91 12.76 -3.91
C PHE A 98 13.15 13.17 -4.71
N ASP A 99 14.32 12.79 -4.21
CA ASP A 99 15.62 13.22 -4.73
C ASP A 99 16.19 12.14 -5.66
N VAL A 100 16.57 12.54 -6.86
CA VAL A 100 17.10 11.65 -7.90
C VAL A 100 18.35 12.27 -8.49
N ALA A 101 19.49 11.60 -8.32
CA ALA A 101 20.78 12.07 -8.82
C ALA A 101 20.83 12.10 -10.36
N GLN A 102 20.24 11.12 -11.03
CA GLN A 102 20.27 10.97 -12.50
C GLN A 102 18.86 10.73 -13.04
N PRO A 103 18.00 11.78 -13.10
CA PRO A 103 16.59 11.63 -13.46
C PRO A 103 16.39 11.13 -14.91
N THR A 104 17.28 11.50 -15.82
CA THR A 104 17.25 11.04 -17.22
C THR A 104 17.49 9.54 -17.35
N ASP A 105 18.46 9.01 -16.60
CA ASP A 105 18.79 7.58 -16.62
C ASP A 105 17.69 6.75 -15.95
N LEU A 106 17.14 7.26 -14.85
CA LEU A 106 15.97 6.66 -14.20
C LEU A 106 14.79 6.60 -15.17
N SER A 107 14.42 7.71 -15.81
CA SER A 107 13.32 7.79 -16.77
C SER A 107 13.51 6.82 -17.95
N ARG A 108 14.73 6.78 -18.52
CA ARG A 108 15.07 5.85 -19.61
C ARG A 108 14.86 4.40 -19.19
N GLU A 109 15.27 4.03 -17.99
CA GLU A 109 15.14 2.66 -17.49
C GLU A 109 13.66 2.29 -17.24
N LEU A 110 12.85 3.19 -16.71
CA LEU A 110 11.40 2.95 -16.53
C LEU A 110 10.69 2.73 -17.88
N VAL A 111 11.01 3.56 -18.89
CA VAL A 111 10.50 3.39 -20.25
C VAL A 111 10.95 2.06 -20.86
N ARG A 112 12.23 1.69 -20.66
CA ARG A 112 12.77 0.40 -21.11
C ARG A 112 11.97 -0.75 -20.50
N LEU A 113 11.77 -0.75 -19.18
CA LEU A 113 11.01 -1.77 -18.46
C LEU A 113 9.58 -1.97 -18.99
N ARG A 114 8.90 -0.89 -19.39
CA ARG A 114 7.56 -0.97 -20.00
C ARG A 114 7.59 -1.54 -21.43
N SER A 115 8.67 -1.28 -22.16
CA SER A 115 8.82 -1.70 -23.57
C SER A 115 9.32 -3.14 -23.75
N LEU A 116 9.98 -3.72 -22.74
CA LEU A 116 10.54 -5.06 -22.84
C LEU A 116 9.43 -6.10 -23.07
N PRO A 117 9.56 -7.00 -24.07
CA PRO A 117 8.53 -8.01 -24.35
C PRO A 117 8.40 -9.02 -23.19
N ALA A 118 9.54 -9.38 -22.60
CA ALA A 118 9.70 -10.33 -21.51
C ALA A 118 10.72 -9.79 -20.49
N LEU A 119 10.52 -10.09 -19.21
CA LEU A 119 11.44 -9.70 -18.15
C LEU A 119 12.11 -10.94 -17.54
N THR A 120 13.32 -11.25 -18.01
CA THR A 120 14.11 -12.35 -17.44
C THR A 120 14.68 -11.95 -16.08
N PRO A 121 15.00 -12.92 -15.19
CA PRO A 121 15.61 -12.62 -13.89
C PRO A 121 16.92 -11.82 -14.00
N ALA A 122 17.76 -12.12 -15.00
CA ALA A 122 19.00 -11.38 -15.24
C ALA A 122 18.72 -9.93 -15.68
N ALA A 123 17.71 -9.72 -16.53
CA ALA A 123 17.30 -8.38 -16.93
C ALA A 123 16.72 -7.58 -15.75
N ALA A 124 15.94 -8.22 -14.87
CA ALA A 124 15.43 -7.59 -13.65
C ALA A 124 16.56 -7.18 -12.70
N GLN A 125 17.58 -8.02 -12.53
CA GLN A 125 18.76 -7.69 -11.72
C GLN A 125 19.55 -6.51 -12.30
N ALA A 126 19.74 -6.49 -13.63
CA ALA A 126 20.40 -5.37 -14.30
C ALA A 126 19.61 -4.07 -14.14
N SER A 127 18.27 -4.13 -14.27
CA SER A 127 17.39 -2.99 -14.02
C SER A 127 17.49 -2.47 -12.60
N LEU A 128 17.50 -3.36 -11.60
CA LEU A 128 17.70 -2.95 -10.20
C LEU A 128 19.00 -2.17 -10.01
N ALA A 129 20.10 -2.63 -10.58
CA ALA A 129 21.38 -1.94 -10.49
C ALA A 129 21.33 -0.53 -11.11
N VAL A 130 20.68 -0.38 -12.27
CA VAL A 130 20.50 0.92 -12.93
C VAL A 130 19.61 1.85 -12.10
N LEU A 131 18.49 1.34 -11.56
CA LEU A 131 17.62 2.12 -10.69
C LEU A 131 18.39 2.64 -9.47
N HIS A 132 19.14 1.77 -8.78
CA HIS A 132 19.91 2.17 -7.61
C HIS A 132 21.02 3.19 -7.93
N ALA A 133 21.73 3.00 -9.04
CA ALA A 133 22.74 3.95 -9.49
C ALA A 133 22.15 5.33 -9.83
N ALA A 134 20.92 5.40 -10.33
CA ALA A 134 20.28 6.63 -10.72
C ALA A 134 19.74 7.47 -9.55
N LEU A 135 19.44 6.85 -8.40
CA LEU A 135 18.90 7.54 -7.22
C LEU A 135 19.95 8.35 -6.46
N GLY A 136 21.19 7.84 -6.39
CA GLY A 136 22.24 8.40 -5.55
C GLY A 136 21.94 8.29 -4.04
N PRO A 137 22.84 8.77 -3.15
CA PRO A 137 22.77 8.47 -1.71
C PRO A 137 21.52 9.00 -0.99
N SER A 138 20.98 10.12 -1.45
CA SER A 138 19.78 10.73 -0.88
C SER A 138 18.52 9.95 -1.29
N GLY A 139 18.36 9.69 -2.59
CA GLY A 139 17.27 8.88 -3.12
C GLY A 139 17.26 7.44 -2.58
N GLU A 140 18.43 6.83 -2.39
CA GLU A 140 18.55 5.51 -1.74
C GLU A 140 18.00 5.49 -0.31
N ARG A 141 18.28 6.53 0.48
CA ARG A 141 17.73 6.63 1.85
C ARG A 141 16.20 6.78 1.82
N GLN A 142 15.68 7.56 0.88
CA GLN A 142 14.24 7.73 0.70
C GLN A 142 13.56 6.44 0.23
N LEU A 143 14.20 5.71 -0.70
CA LEU A 143 13.76 4.40 -1.15
C LEU A 143 13.72 3.39 0.00
N ALA A 144 14.78 3.33 0.82
CA ALA A 144 14.84 2.45 1.98
C ALA A 144 13.73 2.79 3.00
N ALA A 145 13.47 4.08 3.27
CA ALA A 145 12.39 4.51 4.14
C ALA A 145 11.00 4.11 3.58
N ALA A 146 10.78 4.29 2.29
CA ALA A 146 9.54 3.89 1.61
C ALA A 146 9.34 2.38 1.63
N ARG A 147 10.41 1.60 1.41
CA ARG A 147 10.40 0.13 1.50
C ARG A 147 10.03 -0.34 2.92
N ALA A 148 10.62 0.26 3.94
CA ALA A 148 10.27 -0.04 5.34
C ALA A 148 8.82 0.33 5.69
N GLN A 149 8.27 1.39 5.10
CA GLN A 149 6.86 1.75 5.29
C GLN A 149 5.91 0.77 4.57
N LEU A 150 6.28 0.34 3.37
CA LEU A 150 5.54 -0.65 2.60
C LEU A 150 5.53 -2.02 3.31
N GLU A 151 6.66 -2.45 3.87
CA GLU A 151 6.74 -3.64 4.70
C GLU A 151 5.88 -3.54 5.96
N ARG A 152 5.92 -2.41 6.68
CA ARG A 152 5.06 -2.16 7.84
C ARG A 152 3.57 -2.27 7.50
N ARG A 153 3.15 -1.69 6.37
CA ARG A 153 1.75 -1.80 5.90
C ARG A 153 1.38 -3.24 5.56
N ALA A 154 2.25 -3.97 4.87
CA ALA A 154 2.04 -5.38 4.58
C ALA A 154 1.91 -6.23 5.85
N ALA A 155 2.75 -5.97 6.86
CA ALA A 155 2.68 -6.64 8.16
C ALA A 155 1.37 -6.32 8.89
N LEU A 156 0.92 -5.06 8.90
CA LEU A 156 -0.37 -4.66 9.50
C LEU A 156 -1.56 -5.27 8.75
N GLN A 157 -1.52 -5.33 7.42
CA GLN A 157 -2.55 -5.98 6.61
C GLN A 157 -2.61 -7.48 6.89
N LEU A 158 -1.45 -8.13 7.02
CA LEU A 158 -1.39 -9.55 7.37
C LEU A 158 -1.92 -9.78 8.79
N ALA A 159 -1.53 -8.96 9.76
CA ALA A 159 -1.98 -9.06 11.15
C ALA A 159 -3.49 -8.80 11.32
N SER A 160 -4.05 -7.87 10.54
CA SER A 160 -5.49 -7.55 10.56
C SER A 160 -6.33 -8.52 9.73
N SER A 161 -5.71 -9.27 8.81
CA SER A 161 -6.41 -10.29 8.05
C SER A 161 -6.79 -11.47 8.94
N ARG A 162 -7.90 -12.16 8.60
CA ARG A 162 -8.30 -13.41 9.26
C ARG A 162 -7.20 -14.49 9.18
N LEU A 163 -6.23 -14.32 8.26
CA LEU A 163 -5.07 -15.20 8.09
C LEU A 163 -4.10 -15.19 9.29
N ALA A 164 -4.22 -14.20 10.19
CA ALA A 164 -3.47 -14.17 11.44
C ALA A 164 -4.03 -15.12 12.51
N ARG A 165 -5.29 -15.54 12.38
CA ARG A 165 -6.02 -16.35 13.39
C ARG A 165 -5.87 -17.86 13.21
N ASP A 166 -5.53 -18.32 12.01
CA ASP A 166 -5.23 -19.72 11.75
C ASP A 166 -3.70 -19.93 11.71
N GLU A 167 -3.16 -20.65 12.70
CA GLU A 167 -1.74 -21.03 12.77
C GLU A 167 -1.28 -21.96 11.63
N GLY A 168 -2.17 -22.35 10.72
CA GLY A 168 -1.91 -23.34 9.67
C GLY A 168 -1.86 -22.82 8.24
N LEU A 169 -1.90 -21.50 7.99
CA LEU A 169 -1.90 -21.01 6.61
C LEU A 169 -0.53 -21.24 5.94
N PRO A 170 -0.45 -22.09 4.91
CA PRO A 170 0.83 -22.51 4.32
C PRO A 170 1.60 -21.41 3.61
N ASP A 171 1.06 -20.18 3.50
CA ASP A 171 1.67 -19.16 2.64
C ASP A 171 1.62 -17.72 3.16
N ARG A 172 1.92 -17.50 4.45
CA ARG A 172 2.13 -16.15 5.01
C ARG A 172 3.14 -15.34 4.20
N VAL A 173 4.15 -16.01 3.65
CA VAL A 173 5.21 -15.42 2.84
C VAL A 173 4.66 -14.86 1.52
N PHE A 174 3.81 -15.63 0.81
CA PHE A 174 3.11 -15.14 -0.37
C PHE A 174 2.19 -13.97 -0.10
N TYR A 175 1.35 -14.03 0.93
CA TYR A 175 0.44 -12.93 1.22
C TYR A 175 1.20 -11.65 1.60
N ARG A 176 2.28 -11.79 2.39
CA ARG A 176 3.17 -10.67 2.70
C ARG A 176 3.78 -10.05 1.44
N LEU A 177 4.21 -10.87 0.48
CA LEU A 177 4.73 -10.38 -0.81
C LEU A 177 3.63 -9.74 -1.67
N ALA A 178 2.45 -10.35 -1.71
CA ALA A 178 1.29 -9.84 -2.44
C ALA A 178 0.83 -8.47 -1.92
N PHE A 179 0.97 -8.17 -0.63
CA PHE A 179 0.67 -6.83 -0.12
C PHE A 179 1.69 -5.77 -0.54
N GLN A 180 2.87 -6.18 -0.98
CA GLN A 180 3.98 -5.31 -1.34
C GLN A 180 4.04 -5.02 -2.84
N VAL A 181 3.69 -6.02 -3.65
CA VAL A 181 3.76 -5.97 -5.11
C VAL A 181 2.51 -5.27 -5.70
N PRO A 182 2.67 -4.39 -6.70
CA PRO A 182 1.53 -3.83 -7.43
C PRO A 182 0.71 -4.92 -8.11
N GLY A 183 -0.62 -4.92 -7.94
CA GLY A 183 -1.51 -5.96 -8.47
C GLY A 183 -1.65 -7.19 -7.58
N GLY A 184 -0.87 -7.23 -6.50
CA GLY A 184 -0.95 -8.21 -5.42
C GLY A 184 -0.87 -9.66 -5.86
N GLN A 185 -1.78 -10.49 -5.36
CA GLN A 185 -1.71 -11.95 -5.52
C GLN A 185 -1.67 -12.37 -7.00
N THR A 186 -2.42 -11.68 -7.86
CA THR A 186 -2.46 -11.96 -9.30
C THR A 186 -1.11 -11.77 -9.97
N THR A 187 -0.38 -10.72 -9.59
CA THR A 187 0.94 -10.41 -10.13
C THR A 187 1.99 -11.39 -9.57
N VAL A 188 1.89 -11.76 -8.29
CA VAL A 188 2.77 -12.78 -7.70
C VAL A 188 2.58 -14.13 -8.41
N GLN A 189 1.34 -14.57 -8.61
CA GLN A 189 1.04 -15.81 -9.34
C GLN A 189 1.50 -15.75 -10.79
N ALA A 190 1.33 -14.62 -11.49
CA ALA A 190 1.78 -14.47 -12.87
C ALA A 190 3.31 -14.58 -13.00
N VAL A 191 4.06 -13.98 -12.07
CA VAL A 191 5.54 -14.07 -12.05
C VAL A 191 6.02 -15.48 -11.67
N LEU A 192 5.33 -16.18 -10.76
CA LEU A 192 5.63 -17.58 -10.45
C LEU A 192 5.24 -18.53 -11.59
N GLY A 193 4.24 -18.15 -12.39
CA GLY A 193 3.59 -19.01 -13.38
C GLY A 193 4.27 -19.10 -14.73
N GLY A 194 5.30 -18.31 -15.07
CA GLY A 194 5.90 -18.44 -16.39
C GLY A 194 7.16 -17.63 -16.70
N GLN A 195 8.02 -18.27 -17.51
CA GLN A 195 9.09 -17.61 -18.26
C GLN A 195 8.49 -16.79 -19.40
N ASP A 196 9.16 -15.69 -19.75
CA ASP A 196 8.80 -14.74 -20.81
C ASP A 196 7.61 -13.79 -20.55
N PHE A 197 7.21 -13.65 -19.28
CA PHE A 197 6.26 -12.61 -18.88
C PHE A 197 6.99 -11.32 -18.46
N ASN A 198 6.40 -10.16 -18.80
CA ASN A 198 6.80 -8.88 -18.21
C ASN A 198 5.60 -8.27 -17.45
N PRO A 199 5.66 -8.19 -16.10
CA PRO A 199 4.58 -7.62 -15.29
C PRO A 199 4.32 -6.15 -15.60
N PHE A 200 5.30 -5.44 -16.14
CA PHE A 200 5.25 -4.00 -16.39
C PHE A 200 4.55 -3.59 -17.68
N ARG A 201 4.12 -4.56 -18.50
CA ARG A 201 3.39 -4.27 -19.75
C ARG A 201 1.91 -4.05 -19.55
N GLN A 202 1.32 -4.57 -18.47
CA GLN A 202 -0.12 -4.53 -18.25
C GLN A 202 -0.50 -4.49 -16.77
N GLY A 203 -1.77 -4.19 -16.50
CA GLY A 203 -2.33 -4.17 -15.15
C GLY A 203 -1.74 -3.08 -14.26
N LEU A 204 -1.77 -3.31 -12.95
CA LEU A 204 -1.34 -2.32 -11.97
C LEU A 204 0.18 -1.98 -12.03
N PRO A 205 1.10 -2.95 -12.26
CA PRO A 205 2.52 -2.60 -12.36
C PRO A 205 2.82 -1.62 -13.51
N ALA A 206 2.15 -1.75 -14.66
CA ALA A 206 2.27 -0.80 -15.76
C ALA A 206 1.80 0.62 -15.40
N SER A 207 0.65 0.72 -14.70
CA SER A 207 0.14 2.01 -14.22
C SER A 207 1.07 2.66 -13.21
N VAL A 208 1.70 1.86 -12.33
CA VAL A 208 2.67 2.37 -11.36
C VAL A 208 3.92 2.93 -12.07
N LEU A 209 4.44 2.23 -13.08
CA LEU A 209 5.56 2.74 -13.88
C LEU A 209 5.23 4.05 -14.57
N LYS A 210 4.07 4.13 -15.22
CA LYS A 210 3.64 5.36 -15.91
C LYS A 210 3.52 6.55 -14.94
N LEU A 211 2.95 6.32 -13.76
CA LEU A 211 2.88 7.36 -12.72
C LEU A 211 4.26 7.84 -12.27
N LEU A 212 5.23 6.93 -12.20
CA LEU A 212 6.61 7.29 -11.87
C LEU A 212 7.28 8.08 -13.00
N GLU A 213 7.10 7.68 -14.26
CA GLU A 213 7.57 8.43 -15.42
C GLU A 213 7.01 9.87 -15.40
N ASP A 214 5.70 10.03 -15.21
CA ASP A 214 5.04 11.34 -15.18
C ASP A 214 5.59 12.24 -14.07
N LYS A 215 5.95 11.65 -12.93
CA LYS A 215 6.52 12.35 -11.76
C LYS A 215 7.99 12.74 -11.90
N LEU A 216 8.72 12.13 -12.83
CA LEU A 216 10.14 12.45 -13.07
C LEU A 216 10.33 13.48 -14.18
N VAL A 217 9.29 13.73 -14.99
CA VAL A 217 9.31 14.72 -16.08
C VAL A 217 8.91 16.12 -15.60
N HIS A 218 8.25 16.23 -14.44
CA HIS A 218 7.73 17.48 -13.86
C HIS A 218 8.39 17.79 -12.52
#